data_AF-A0AAV9Z6Y3-F1
#
_entry.id   AF-A0AAV9Z6Y3-F1
#
_cell.length_a   1.000
_cell.length_b   1.000
_cell.length_c   1.000
_cell.angle_alpha   90.00
_cell.angle_beta   90.00
_cell.angle_gamma   90.00
#
_symmetry.space_group_name_H-M   'P 1'
#
loop_
_entity.id
_entity.type
_entity.pdbx_description
1 polymer ?
#
loop_
_entity_poly.entity_id
_entity_poly.type
_entity_poly.pdbx_seq_one_letter_code
_entity_poly.pdbx_strand_id
1 'polypeptide(L)'
;FVKLSLPDKNAVTNFLVVTAKVSADILRNMVPRHQSMAVRISGGKRKDAASLRADFGAHKCTEACLILESEALRAGFAGKPAINPTELQESSLVLNLRSSNKKRKACFTESEDSSPKQARYSAESSTPKTSFPFILSQTEKDKIISEFLESTSNAALRRYECSFCGKLELATDVKMKTIQELDISLLDCAVRTLRISSSQPCIESFKASSLMNGSSYVLCHLCGLSVNKNKFQTIPLRSYANGLWIGEVPLELQDLTFLEEQCIARARATRCMYKIHLGPTGQLAARGNVCILPQDTSSFL
;
A
#
# COMPACT_ATOMS: atom_id res chain seq x y z
N PHE A 1 -17.14 11.69 -8.02
CA PHE A 1 -17.32 13.14 -8.18
C PHE A 1 -18.48 13.38 -9.13
N VAL A 2 -19.27 14.40 -8.89
CA VAL A 2 -20.44 14.72 -9.73
C VAL A 2 -20.16 15.91 -10.64
N LYS A 3 -20.75 15.91 -11.84
CA LYS A 3 -20.71 17.03 -12.77
C LYS A 3 -21.74 18.08 -12.34
N LEU A 4 -21.25 19.27 -12.02
CA LEU A 4 -22.03 20.41 -11.56
C LEU A 4 -21.62 21.64 -12.36
N SER A 5 -22.59 22.52 -12.64
CA SER A 5 -22.31 23.84 -13.18
C SER A 5 -21.50 24.67 -12.17
N LEU A 6 -20.75 25.67 -12.63
CA LEU A 6 -20.02 26.59 -11.75
C LEU A 6 -20.89 27.23 -10.64
N PRO A 7 -22.11 27.74 -10.91
CA PRO A 7 -22.97 28.25 -9.84
C PRO A 7 -23.39 27.17 -8.85
N ASP A 8 -23.67 25.94 -9.31
CA ASP A 8 -24.00 24.82 -8.42
C ASP A 8 -22.82 24.46 -7.50
N LYS A 9 -21.58 24.42 -8.03
CA LYS A 9 -20.37 24.16 -7.21
C LYS A 9 -20.21 25.21 -6.11
N ASN A 10 -20.43 26.48 -6.43
CA ASN A 10 -20.42 27.57 -5.44
C ASN A 10 -21.55 27.42 -4.41
N ALA A 11 -22.76 27.06 -4.84
CA ALA A 11 -23.89 26.83 -3.94
C ALA A 11 -23.62 25.67 -2.95
N VAL A 12 -23.08 24.54 -3.43
CA VAL A 12 -22.70 23.40 -2.58
C VAL A 12 -21.63 23.81 -1.56
N THR A 13 -20.60 24.53 -2.02
CA THR A 13 -19.50 24.98 -1.15
C THR A 13 -20.02 25.93 -0.07
N ASN A 14 -20.81 26.93 -0.45
CA ASN A 14 -21.41 27.88 0.49
C ASN A 14 -22.32 27.19 1.51
N PHE A 15 -23.16 26.25 1.07
CA PHE A 15 -24.02 25.47 1.95
C PHE A 15 -23.22 24.72 3.03
N LEU A 16 -22.13 24.04 2.62
CA LEU A 16 -21.29 23.27 3.55
C LEU A 16 -20.53 24.16 4.54
N VAL A 17 -20.19 25.38 4.14
CA VAL A 17 -19.50 26.36 4.99
C VAL A 17 -20.43 26.98 6.04
N VAL A 18 -21.63 27.38 5.60
CA VAL A 18 -22.63 28.05 6.46
C VAL A 18 -23.26 27.06 7.44
N THR A 19 -23.37 25.78 7.07
CA THR A 19 -23.94 24.76 7.95
C THR A 19 -23.03 24.53 9.16
N ALA A 20 -23.39 25.09 10.31
CA ALA A 20 -22.60 25.05 11.56
C ALA A 20 -22.23 23.63 12.03
N LYS A 21 -22.93 22.60 11.57
CA LYS A 21 -22.70 21.19 11.91
C LYS A 21 -21.51 20.53 11.19
N VAL A 22 -20.84 21.20 10.27
CA VAL A 22 -19.69 20.61 9.55
C VAL A 22 -18.42 20.68 10.41
N SER A 23 -17.85 19.51 10.72
CA SER A 23 -16.61 19.39 11.48
C SER A 23 -15.40 19.92 10.70
N ALA A 24 -14.35 20.32 11.43
CA ALA A 24 -13.11 20.80 10.83
C ALA A 24 -12.48 19.77 9.87
N ASP A 25 -12.63 18.48 10.16
CA ASP A 25 -12.04 17.40 9.35
C ASP A 25 -12.74 17.26 8.00
N ILE A 26 -14.05 17.46 7.93
CA ILE A 26 -14.77 17.49 6.65
C ILE A 26 -14.25 18.64 5.80
N LEU A 27 -14.13 19.85 6.37
CA LEU A 27 -13.59 21.00 5.65
C LEU A 27 -12.15 20.75 5.17
N ARG A 28 -11.29 20.14 6.00
CA ARG A 28 -9.91 19.78 5.60
C ARG A 28 -9.87 18.79 4.45
N ASN A 29 -10.79 17.82 4.41
CA ASN A 29 -10.90 16.85 3.32
C ASN A 29 -11.45 17.46 2.02
N MET A 30 -12.10 18.63 2.09
CA MET A 30 -12.53 19.39 0.93
C MET A 30 -11.38 20.18 0.30
N VAL A 31 -10.50 20.79 1.10
CA VAL A 31 -9.45 21.72 0.60
C VAL A 31 -8.66 21.17 -0.61
N PRO A 32 -8.13 19.93 -0.65
CA PRO A 32 -7.35 19.46 -1.79
C PRO A 32 -8.12 19.39 -3.11
N ARG A 33 -9.45 19.46 -3.06
CA ARG A 33 -10.35 19.37 -4.21
C ARG A 33 -10.77 20.75 -4.75
N HIS A 34 -10.27 21.81 -4.13
CA HIS A 34 -10.53 23.19 -4.52
C HIS A 34 -9.22 23.88 -4.88
N GLN A 35 -9.21 24.58 -6.00
CA GLN A 35 -8.02 25.25 -6.51
C GLN A 35 -7.61 26.41 -5.58
N SER A 36 -6.30 26.59 -5.40
CA SER A 36 -5.72 27.66 -4.57
C SER A 36 -6.07 27.63 -3.09
N MET A 37 -6.57 26.49 -2.58
CA MET A 37 -6.81 26.30 -1.14
C MET A 37 -5.68 25.52 -0.47
N ALA A 38 -5.37 25.87 0.77
CA ALA A 38 -4.31 25.23 1.55
C ALA A 38 -4.79 24.86 2.97
N VAL A 39 -4.48 23.64 3.41
CA VAL A 39 -4.82 23.13 4.75
C VAL A 39 -3.95 23.78 5.85
N ARG A 40 -2.80 24.33 5.48
CA ARG A 40 -1.79 24.86 6.42
C ARG A 40 -1.53 26.34 6.16
N ILE A 41 -1.20 27.07 7.22
CA ILE A 41 -0.72 28.46 7.18
C ILE A 41 0.78 28.44 6.83
N SER A 42 1.37 29.58 6.45
CA SER A 42 2.80 29.76 6.10
C SER A 42 3.82 29.29 7.17
N GLY A 43 3.38 28.92 8.38
CA GLY A 43 4.19 28.29 9.43
C GLY A 43 3.98 26.79 9.62
N GLY A 44 3.32 26.10 8.67
CA GLY A 44 3.09 24.64 8.73
C GLY A 44 1.99 24.19 9.71
N LYS A 45 1.48 25.08 10.57
CA LYS A 45 0.32 24.80 11.43
C LYS A 45 -0.95 24.57 10.60
N ARG A 46 -1.77 23.59 11.01
CA ARG A 46 -3.07 23.31 10.38
C ARG A 46 -4.05 24.43 10.69
N LYS A 47 -4.85 24.83 9.69
CA LYS A 47 -5.95 25.78 9.88
C LYS A 47 -7.03 25.18 10.79
N ASP A 48 -7.59 26.04 11.64
CA ASP A 48 -8.76 25.71 12.46
C ASP A 48 -10.05 25.79 11.62
N ALA A 49 -11.19 25.44 12.21
CA ALA A 49 -12.47 25.44 11.50
C ALA A 49 -12.88 26.84 11.06
N ALA A 50 -12.63 27.87 11.88
CA ALA A 50 -13.00 29.24 11.57
C ALA A 50 -12.21 29.78 10.37
N SER A 51 -10.89 29.57 10.34
CA SER A 51 -10.03 29.97 9.23
C SER A 51 -10.43 29.26 7.93
N LEU A 52 -10.71 27.96 7.99
CA LEU A 52 -11.17 27.22 6.80
C LEU A 52 -12.51 27.73 6.28
N ARG A 53 -13.46 28.05 7.16
CA ARG A 53 -14.74 28.64 6.74
C ARG A 53 -14.56 30.01 6.10
N ALA A 54 -13.66 30.84 6.63
CA ALA A 54 -13.33 32.13 6.03
C ALA A 54 -12.70 31.95 4.63
N ASP A 55 -11.74 31.02 4.48
CA ASP A 55 -11.13 30.71 3.18
C ASP A 55 -12.18 30.24 2.17
N PHE A 56 -13.05 29.31 2.56
CA PHE A 56 -14.11 28.82 1.67
C PHE A 56 -15.17 29.88 1.36
N GLY A 57 -15.48 30.78 2.30
CA GLY A 57 -16.39 31.91 2.06
C GLY A 57 -15.83 32.93 1.05
N ALA A 58 -14.51 33.07 0.97
CA ALA A 58 -13.83 33.89 -0.04
C ALA A 58 -13.55 33.12 -1.35
N HIS A 59 -13.63 31.79 -1.33
CA HIS A 59 -13.31 30.94 -2.47
C HIS A 59 -14.43 30.98 -3.53
N LYS A 60 -14.04 31.26 -4.77
CA LYS A 60 -14.88 31.04 -5.95
C LYS A 60 -14.43 29.77 -6.63
N CYS A 61 -15.34 28.79 -6.75
CA CYS A 61 -15.05 27.56 -7.46
C CYS A 61 -14.62 27.85 -8.90
N THR A 62 -13.75 26.99 -9.43
CA THR A 62 -13.37 26.94 -10.85
C THR A 62 -13.90 25.65 -11.48
N GLU A 63 -13.76 25.53 -12.80
CA GLU A 63 -14.11 24.28 -13.50
C GLU A 63 -13.32 23.08 -13.00
N ALA A 64 -12.08 23.30 -12.53
CA ALA A 64 -11.24 22.25 -11.97
C ALA A 64 -11.63 21.80 -10.56
N CYS A 65 -12.46 22.56 -9.82
CA CYS A 65 -12.88 22.16 -8.47
C CYS A 65 -13.80 20.94 -8.54
N LEU A 66 -13.60 19.99 -7.61
CA LEU A 66 -14.26 18.69 -7.58
C LEU A 66 -15.16 18.52 -6.34
N ILE A 67 -16.44 18.23 -6.58
CA ILE A 67 -17.45 18.01 -5.52
C ILE A 67 -17.79 16.52 -5.43
N LEU A 68 -17.78 15.97 -4.21
CA LEU A 68 -18.22 14.59 -3.97
C LEU A 68 -19.74 14.48 -4.09
N GLU A 69 -20.22 13.31 -4.51
CA GLU A 69 -21.66 13.05 -4.61
C GLU A 69 -22.36 13.23 -3.25
N SER A 70 -21.74 12.78 -2.17
CA SER A 70 -22.26 12.93 -0.80
C SER A 70 -22.36 14.40 -0.36
N GLU A 71 -21.50 15.28 -0.87
CA GLU A 71 -21.54 16.72 -0.60
C GLU A 71 -22.65 17.41 -1.37
N ALA A 72 -22.76 17.08 -2.67
CA ALA A 72 -23.84 17.56 -3.51
C ALA A 72 -25.21 17.14 -2.96
N LEU A 73 -25.36 15.87 -2.56
CA LEU A 73 -26.58 15.35 -1.96
C LEU A 73 -26.95 16.10 -0.68
N ARG A 74 -25.98 16.37 0.20
CA ARG A 74 -26.21 17.12 1.45
C ARG A 74 -26.69 18.55 1.19
N ALA A 75 -26.28 19.15 0.09
CA ALA A 75 -26.71 20.47 -0.34
C ALA A 75 -28.00 20.46 -1.20
N GLY A 76 -28.66 19.31 -1.34
CA GLY A 76 -29.91 19.17 -2.10
C GLY A 76 -29.75 18.89 -3.60
N PHE A 77 -28.53 18.66 -4.09
CA PHE A 77 -28.25 18.35 -5.49
C PHE A 77 -28.21 16.83 -5.71
N ALA A 78 -29.38 16.19 -5.72
CA ALA A 78 -29.52 14.78 -6.01
C ALA A 78 -29.48 14.48 -7.53
N GLY A 79 -29.11 13.25 -7.92
CA GLY A 79 -29.24 12.75 -9.29
C GLY A 79 -28.32 13.40 -10.32
N LYS A 80 -27.23 14.04 -9.89
CA LYS A 80 -26.26 14.65 -10.80
C LYS A 80 -25.36 13.57 -11.42
N PRO A 81 -25.08 13.63 -12.74
CA PRO A 81 -24.28 12.60 -13.40
C PRO A 81 -22.84 12.60 -12.86
N ALA A 82 -22.20 11.43 -12.87
CA ALA A 82 -20.79 11.33 -12.56
C ALA A 82 -19.94 12.14 -13.56
N ILE A 83 -18.85 12.75 -13.08
CA ILE A 83 -17.86 13.39 -13.95
C ILE A 83 -17.25 12.33 -14.88
N ASN A 84 -17.00 12.68 -16.14
CA ASN A 84 -16.34 11.73 -17.05
C ASN A 84 -14.86 11.53 -16.62
N PRO A 85 -14.21 10.40 -16.99
CA PRO A 85 -12.84 10.13 -16.59
C PRO A 85 -11.82 11.17 -17.08
N THR A 86 -12.03 11.75 -18.26
CA THR A 86 -11.12 12.74 -18.88
C THR A 86 -11.13 14.07 -18.12
N GLU A 87 -12.31 14.64 -17.86
CA GLU A 87 -12.53 15.85 -17.05
C GLU A 87 -11.99 15.66 -15.63
N LEU A 88 -12.13 14.44 -15.07
CA LEU A 88 -11.56 14.11 -13.75
C LEU A 88 -10.03 14.11 -13.78
N GLN A 89 -9.42 13.57 -14.83
CA GLN A 89 -7.97 13.56 -14.99
C GLN A 89 -7.43 14.99 -15.13
N GLU A 90 -8.05 15.83 -15.95
CA GLU A 90 -7.71 17.24 -16.14
C GLU A 90 -7.81 18.02 -14.81
N SER A 91 -8.93 17.87 -14.10
CA SER A 91 -9.13 18.49 -12.79
C SER A 91 -8.10 18.00 -11.77
N SER A 92 -7.75 16.71 -11.79
CA SER A 92 -6.76 16.14 -10.88
C SER A 92 -5.36 16.70 -11.11
N LEU A 93 -4.98 16.97 -12.37
CA LEU A 93 -3.71 17.62 -12.71
C LEU A 93 -3.67 19.06 -12.19
N VAL A 94 -4.73 19.83 -12.42
CA VAL A 94 -4.83 21.23 -11.96
C VAL A 94 -4.79 21.33 -10.42
N LEU A 95 -5.49 20.42 -9.75
CA LEU A 95 -5.58 20.39 -8.29
C LEU A 95 -4.36 19.74 -7.61
N ASN A 96 -3.39 19.22 -8.39
CA ASN A 96 -2.28 18.42 -7.89
C ASN A 96 -2.75 17.27 -6.97
N LEU A 97 -3.92 16.69 -7.26
CA LEU A 97 -4.42 15.54 -6.55
C LEU A 97 -3.45 14.39 -6.84
N ARG A 98 -2.65 14.05 -5.83
CA ARG A 98 -1.76 12.90 -5.92
C ARG A 98 -2.63 11.69 -6.25
N SER A 99 -2.47 11.14 -7.46
CA SER A 99 -3.03 9.84 -7.78
C SER A 99 -2.64 8.90 -6.65
N SER A 100 -3.64 8.44 -5.91
CA SER A 100 -3.50 7.53 -4.77
C SER A 100 -2.83 6.21 -5.17
N ASN A 101 -2.55 6.00 -6.47
CA ASN A 101 -1.72 4.94 -7.00
C ASN A 101 -0.22 5.05 -6.69
N LYS A 102 0.25 6.13 -6.04
CA LYS A 102 1.48 6.03 -5.23
C LYS A 102 1.17 5.27 -3.94
N LYS A 103 1.00 3.95 -4.09
CA LYS A 103 1.45 2.96 -3.11
C LYS A 103 2.71 3.53 -2.46
N ARG A 104 2.69 3.64 -1.14
CA ARG A 104 3.91 3.79 -0.33
C ARG A 104 4.84 2.63 -0.69
N LYS A 105 5.63 2.82 -1.74
CA LYS A 105 6.76 1.97 -2.09
C LYS A 105 7.87 2.42 -1.17
N ALA A 106 7.79 1.98 0.09
CA ALA A 106 8.98 1.81 0.90
C ALA A 106 9.74 0.65 0.24
N CYS A 107 10.61 1.00 -0.71
CA CYS A 107 11.57 0.08 -1.28
C CYS A 107 12.86 0.88 -1.38
N PHE A 108 13.77 0.53 -0.47
CA PHE A 108 15.21 0.52 -0.66
C PHE A 108 15.62 0.79 -2.12
N THR A 109 16.26 1.94 -2.33
CA THR A 109 17.12 2.17 -3.48
C THR A 109 18.42 2.73 -2.94
N GLU A 110 19.41 1.85 -2.80
CA GLU A 110 20.81 2.24 -2.84
C GLU A 110 21.18 2.43 -4.32
N SER A 111 21.56 3.65 -4.70
CA SER A 111 22.82 3.96 -5.42
C SER A 111 22.85 5.45 -5.80
N GLU A 112 23.76 6.14 -5.11
CA GLU A 112 24.73 7.13 -5.57
C GLU A 112 24.33 8.27 -6.53
N ASP A 113 24.39 9.46 -5.93
CA ASP A 113 25.19 10.62 -6.36
C ASP A 113 24.73 11.45 -7.55
N SER A 114 23.92 12.50 -7.26
CA SER A 114 24.18 13.85 -7.78
C SER A 114 23.50 14.93 -6.91
N SER A 115 24.35 15.63 -6.15
CA SER A 115 24.21 17.00 -5.62
C SER A 115 23.24 17.26 -4.44
N PRO A 116 23.77 17.77 -3.31
CA PRO A 116 22.99 18.00 -2.10
C PRO A 116 22.21 19.32 -2.18
N LYS A 117 20.88 19.23 -2.04
CA LYS A 117 20.08 20.39 -1.64
C LYS A 117 20.41 20.72 -0.20
N GLN A 118 21.18 21.79 -0.04
CA GLN A 118 21.45 22.51 1.20
C GLN A 118 20.16 22.66 2.01
N ALA A 119 19.99 21.79 3.01
CA ALA A 119 19.28 22.17 4.20
C ALA A 119 20.07 23.34 4.79
N ARG A 120 19.40 24.48 4.99
CA ARG A 120 19.86 25.52 5.91
C ARG A 120 19.95 24.88 7.29
N TYR A 121 21.07 24.21 7.55
CA TYR A 121 21.61 24.09 8.88
C TYR A 121 21.91 25.52 9.30
N SER A 122 21.15 26.02 10.26
CA SER A 122 21.62 27.13 11.09
C SER A 122 23.01 26.74 11.55
N ALA A 123 24.00 27.55 11.16
CA ALA A 123 25.38 27.40 11.57
C ALA A 123 25.47 27.70 13.06
N GLU A 124 25.08 26.73 13.89
CA GLU A 124 25.66 26.61 15.21
C GLU A 124 27.11 26.19 14.97
N SER A 125 27.99 27.17 15.15
CA SER A 125 29.44 27.05 15.30
C SER A 125 29.76 26.05 16.42
N SER A 126 29.61 24.76 16.12
CA SER A 126 30.15 23.69 16.95
C SER A 126 31.60 23.50 16.52
N THR A 127 32.48 23.75 17.49
CA THR A 127 33.91 23.47 17.39
C THR A 127 34.13 22.04 16.86
N PRO A 128 35.19 21.80 16.06
CA PRO A 128 35.50 20.46 15.60
C PRO A 128 35.67 19.57 16.82
N LYS A 129 34.74 18.63 17.04
CA LYS A 129 34.88 17.59 18.06
C LYS A 129 36.02 16.69 17.60
N THR A 130 37.23 17.03 18.02
CA THR A 130 38.48 16.29 17.83
C THR A 130 38.54 15.03 18.69
N SER A 131 37.45 14.64 19.38
CA SER A 131 37.42 13.41 20.15
C SER A 131 37.35 12.22 19.19
N PHE A 132 38.49 11.57 19.02
CA PHE A 132 38.59 10.22 18.50
C PHE A 132 37.56 9.32 19.22
N PRO A 133 36.92 8.34 18.54
CA PRO A 133 35.93 7.47 19.17
C PRO A 133 36.51 6.82 20.43
N PHE A 134 35.79 7.01 21.54
CA PHE A 134 36.17 6.46 22.84
C PHE A 134 36.10 4.93 22.78
N ILE A 135 37.09 4.26 23.39
CA ILE A 135 37.05 2.81 23.55
C ILE A 135 35.91 2.47 24.51
N LEU A 136 34.91 1.72 24.02
CA LEU A 136 33.79 1.26 24.83
C LEU A 136 34.28 0.44 26.02
N SER A 137 33.56 0.55 27.14
CA SER A 137 33.79 -0.31 28.30
C SER A 137 33.52 -1.78 27.94
N GLN A 138 34.13 -2.73 28.65
CA GLN A 138 33.92 -4.15 28.38
C GLN A 138 32.45 -4.55 28.51
N THR A 139 31.74 -3.98 29.49
CA THR A 139 30.30 -4.21 29.71
C THR A 139 29.44 -3.74 28.54
N GLU A 140 29.76 -2.60 27.93
CA GLU A 140 29.07 -2.12 26.72
C GLU A 140 29.33 -3.04 25.51
N LYS A 141 30.57 -3.51 25.36
CA LYS A 141 30.91 -4.48 24.30
C LYS A 141 30.14 -5.79 24.47
N ASP A 142 30.14 -6.34 25.69
CA ASP A 142 29.44 -7.59 26.00
C ASP A 142 27.93 -7.45 25.77
N LYS A 143 27.36 -6.28 26.10
CA LYS A 143 25.97 -5.96 25.81
C LYS A 143 25.68 -5.93 24.32
N ILE A 144 26.52 -5.24 23.53
CA ILE A 144 26.36 -5.18 22.06
C ILE A 144 26.47 -6.58 21.44
N ILE A 145 27.44 -7.39 21.89
CA ILE A 145 27.61 -8.77 21.43
C ILE A 145 26.38 -9.61 21.79
N SER A 146 25.86 -9.48 23.02
CA SER A 146 24.67 -10.23 23.45
C SER A 146 23.44 -9.83 22.64
N GLU A 147 23.20 -8.52 22.45
CA GLU A 147 22.11 -7.99 21.62
C GLU A 147 22.22 -8.45 20.17
N PHE A 148 23.44 -8.48 19.62
CA PHE A 148 23.71 -9.02 18.30
C PHE A 148 23.37 -10.52 18.23
N LEU A 149 23.90 -11.33 19.15
CA LEU A 149 23.66 -12.77 19.18
C LEU A 149 22.18 -13.11 19.34
N GLU A 150 21.45 -12.39 20.19
CA GLU A 150 20.00 -12.54 20.34
C GLU A 150 19.27 -12.18 19.04
N SER A 151 19.59 -11.04 18.45
CA SER A 151 18.97 -10.55 17.20
C SER A 151 19.26 -11.42 15.98
N THR A 152 20.43 -12.07 15.95
CA THR A 152 20.84 -12.98 14.87
C THR A 152 20.64 -14.45 15.22
N SER A 153 20.04 -14.76 16.38
CA SER A 153 19.79 -16.13 16.78
C SER A 153 18.82 -16.82 15.81
N ASN A 154 18.92 -18.15 15.69
CA ASN A 154 17.95 -18.93 14.91
C ASN A 154 16.50 -18.71 15.38
N ALA A 155 16.30 -18.41 16.67
CA ALA A 155 14.99 -18.08 17.22
C ALA A 155 14.47 -16.73 16.70
N ALA A 156 15.30 -15.68 16.70
CA ALA A 156 14.95 -14.36 16.19
C ALA A 156 14.74 -14.35 14.68
N LEU A 157 15.53 -15.15 13.94
CA LEU A 157 15.43 -15.27 12.48
C LEU A 157 14.38 -16.30 12.03
N ARG A 158 13.75 -17.04 12.96
CA ARG A 158 12.74 -18.04 12.62
C ARG A 158 11.58 -17.37 11.90
N ARG A 159 11.18 -17.95 10.76
CA ARG A 159 10.05 -17.50 9.96
C ARG A 159 8.97 -18.56 9.93
N TYR A 160 7.74 -18.10 9.87
CA TYR A 160 6.58 -18.96 9.68
C TYR A 160 5.83 -18.57 8.42
N GLU A 161 5.31 -19.56 7.72
CA GLU A 161 4.44 -19.38 6.56
C GLU A 161 3.03 -19.03 7.03
N CYS A 162 2.48 -17.92 6.54
CA CYS A 162 1.09 -17.56 6.81
C CYS A 162 0.14 -18.56 6.16
N SER A 163 -0.79 -19.10 6.96
CA SER A 163 -1.70 -20.16 6.52
C SER A 163 -2.63 -19.76 5.40
N PHE A 164 -2.91 -18.46 5.24
CA PHE A 164 -3.88 -17.96 4.27
C PHE A 164 -3.25 -17.39 3.00
N CYS A 165 -1.95 -17.09 2.98
CA CYS A 165 -1.32 -16.39 1.84
C CYS A 165 0.11 -16.83 1.50
N GLY A 166 0.68 -17.77 2.27
CA GLY A 166 2.03 -18.29 2.01
C GLY A 166 3.18 -17.34 2.32
N LYS A 167 2.90 -16.11 2.77
CA LYS A 167 3.95 -15.15 3.13
C LYS A 167 4.75 -15.67 4.32
N LEU A 168 6.07 -15.78 4.15
CA LEU A 168 7.01 -15.98 5.24
C LEU A 168 7.18 -14.68 6.05
N GLU A 169 6.97 -14.74 7.35
CA GLU A 169 7.12 -13.62 8.27
C GLU A 169 7.81 -14.05 9.56
N LEU A 170 8.53 -13.12 10.20
CA LEU A 170 9.30 -13.42 11.41
C LEU A 170 8.40 -13.88 12.55
N ALA A 171 8.93 -14.76 13.41
CA ALA A 171 8.22 -15.29 14.57
C ALA A 171 7.66 -14.20 15.48
N THR A 172 8.35 -13.06 15.59
CA THR A 172 7.92 -11.89 16.38
C THR A 172 6.70 -11.17 15.82
N ASP A 173 6.46 -11.30 14.52
CA ASP A 173 5.50 -10.48 13.76
C ASP A 173 4.24 -11.26 13.39
N VAL A 174 4.25 -12.59 13.53
CA VAL A 174 3.10 -13.44 13.25
C VAL A 174 2.14 -13.51 14.44
N LYS A 175 0.86 -13.67 14.14
CA LYS A 175 -0.18 -13.99 15.14
C LYS A 175 -0.62 -15.43 14.96
N MET A 176 -0.75 -16.16 16.06
CA MET A 176 -1.29 -17.52 16.03
C MET A 176 -2.73 -17.52 16.55
N LYS A 177 -3.58 -18.30 15.89
CA LYS A 177 -4.98 -18.50 16.29
C LYS A 177 -5.33 -19.96 16.15
N THR A 178 -5.95 -20.55 17.18
CA THR A 178 -6.43 -21.93 17.09
C THR A 178 -7.54 -22.04 16.03
N ILE A 179 -7.71 -23.23 15.46
CA ILE A 179 -8.73 -23.48 14.43
C ILE A 179 -10.14 -23.16 14.95
N GLN A 180 -10.38 -23.39 16.24
CA GLN A 180 -11.68 -23.14 16.88
C GLN A 180 -11.92 -21.66 17.17
N GLU A 181 -10.87 -20.86 17.38
CA GLU A 181 -11.01 -19.44 17.68
C GLU A 181 -11.38 -18.61 16.45
N LEU A 182 -10.83 -18.93 15.28
CA LEU A 182 -10.89 -18.08 14.09
C LEU A 182 -11.96 -18.54 13.09
N ASP A 183 -13.01 -17.73 12.92
CA ASP A 183 -14.04 -17.94 11.90
C ASP A 183 -13.50 -17.59 10.50
N ILE A 184 -13.31 -18.61 9.67
CA ILE A 184 -12.85 -18.53 8.28
C ILE A 184 -13.97 -18.67 7.24
N SER A 185 -15.25 -18.69 7.67
CA SER A 185 -16.41 -18.96 6.79
C SER A 185 -16.48 -18.01 5.58
N LEU A 186 -16.03 -16.75 5.75
CA LEU A 186 -15.95 -15.79 4.66
C LEU A 186 -15.01 -16.27 3.53
N LEU A 187 -13.85 -16.81 3.91
CA LEU A 187 -12.85 -17.31 2.97
C LEU A 187 -13.33 -18.59 2.29
N ASP A 188 -13.95 -19.50 3.05
CA ASP A 188 -14.52 -20.73 2.50
C ASP A 188 -15.65 -20.46 1.51
N CYS A 189 -16.47 -19.43 1.78
CA CYS A 189 -17.50 -18.98 0.84
C CYS A 189 -16.89 -18.48 -0.48
N ALA A 190 -15.88 -17.63 -0.39
CA ALA A 190 -15.17 -17.12 -1.56
C ALA A 190 -14.51 -18.23 -2.38
N VAL A 191 -13.83 -19.17 -1.72
CA VAL A 191 -13.22 -20.34 -2.36
C VAL A 191 -14.26 -21.20 -3.06
N ARG A 192 -15.42 -21.45 -2.44
CA ARG A 192 -16.50 -22.21 -3.08
C ARG A 192 -16.95 -21.56 -4.40
N THR A 193 -17.15 -20.25 -4.40
CA THR A 193 -17.49 -19.49 -5.61
C THR A 193 -16.38 -19.56 -6.65
N LEU A 194 -15.11 -19.46 -6.23
CA LEU A 194 -13.95 -19.58 -7.12
C LEU A 194 -13.84 -20.96 -7.75
N ARG A 195 -14.00 -22.05 -6.98
CA ARG A 195 -13.96 -23.42 -7.49
C ARG A 195 -14.96 -23.63 -8.63
N ILE A 196 -16.17 -23.10 -8.49
CA ILE A 196 -17.22 -23.20 -9.50
C ILE A 196 -16.87 -22.36 -10.72
N SER A 197 -16.53 -21.09 -10.52
CA SER A 197 -16.30 -20.14 -11.63
C SER A 197 -15.03 -20.40 -12.43
N SER A 198 -14.01 -21.01 -11.82
CA SER A 198 -12.73 -21.34 -12.46
C SER A 198 -12.61 -22.81 -12.87
N SER A 199 -13.57 -23.65 -12.50
CA SER A 199 -13.49 -25.12 -12.65
C SER A 199 -12.24 -25.74 -12.02
N GLN A 200 -11.75 -25.16 -10.92
CA GLN A 200 -10.57 -25.64 -10.19
C GLN A 200 -10.96 -26.12 -8.78
N PRO A 201 -11.20 -27.43 -8.56
CA PRO A 201 -11.65 -27.94 -7.26
C PRO A 201 -10.57 -27.90 -6.17
N CYS A 202 -9.28 -27.81 -6.55
CA CYS A 202 -8.14 -27.89 -5.64
C CYS A 202 -7.82 -26.57 -4.89
N ILE A 203 -8.45 -25.45 -5.24
CA ILE A 203 -8.25 -24.18 -4.52
C ILE A 203 -8.77 -24.34 -3.08
N GLU A 204 -8.00 -24.00 -2.05
CA GLU A 204 -8.48 -24.00 -0.66
C GLU A 204 -8.29 -22.63 0.03
N SER A 205 -8.95 -22.42 1.16
CA SER A 205 -8.94 -21.15 1.90
C SER A 205 -7.65 -20.92 2.69
N PHE A 206 -6.99 -22.01 3.09
CA PHE A 206 -5.70 -22.03 3.77
C PHE A 206 -4.93 -23.30 3.38
N LYS A 207 -3.62 -23.31 3.59
CA LYS A 207 -2.76 -24.47 3.32
C LYS A 207 -2.61 -25.33 4.57
N ALA A 208 -3.07 -26.58 4.56
CA ALA A 208 -3.05 -27.45 5.74
C ALA A 208 -1.64 -27.68 6.32
N SER A 209 -0.61 -27.80 5.47
CA SER A 209 0.78 -28.01 5.90
C SER A 209 1.42 -26.80 6.60
N SER A 210 0.80 -25.62 6.52
CA SER A 210 1.25 -24.42 7.23
C SER A 210 0.76 -24.31 8.68
N LEU A 211 -0.10 -25.24 9.12
CA LEU A 211 -0.65 -25.22 10.47
C LEU A 211 0.44 -25.53 11.51
N MET A 212 0.56 -24.67 12.52
CA MET A 212 1.45 -24.94 13.65
C MET A 212 0.82 -25.96 14.57
N ASN A 213 1.59 -27.01 14.90
CA ASN A 213 1.16 -28.12 15.75
C ASN A 213 -0.16 -28.76 15.27
N GLY A 214 -0.46 -28.70 13.96
CA GLY A 214 -1.67 -29.24 13.35
C GLY A 214 -3.00 -28.60 13.79
N SER A 215 -2.98 -27.54 14.59
CA SER A 215 -4.20 -27.02 15.26
C SER A 215 -4.29 -25.50 15.32
N SER A 216 -3.27 -24.78 14.84
CA SER A 216 -3.23 -23.32 14.88
C SER A 216 -2.87 -22.72 13.52
N TYR A 217 -3.69 -21.77 13.08
CA TYR A 217 -3.40 -20.89 11.96
C TYR A 217 -2.29 -19.91 12.31
N VAL A 218 -1.39 -19.69 11.35
CA VAL A 218 -0.39 -18.63 11.38
C VAL A 218 -0.88 -17.48 10.52
N LEU A 219 -0.99 -16.30 11.10
CA LEU A 219 -1.42 -15.09 10.40
C LEU A 219 -0.25 -14.13 10.27
N CYS A 220 0.08 -13.78 9.03
CA CYS A 220 0.94 -12.63 8.78
C CYS A 220 0.23 -11.33 9.19
N HIS A 221 1.01 -10.26 9.38
CA HIS A 221 0.52 -8.93 9.71
C HIS A 221 -0.62 -8.48 8.79
N LEU A 222 -0.47 -8.68 7.47
CA LEU A 222 -1.45 -8.23 6.47
C LEU A 222 -2.78 -9.02 6.53
N CYS A 223 -2.73 -10.34 6.67
CA CYS A 223 -3.93 -11.16 6.86
C CYS A 223 -4.59 -10.85 8.20
N GLY A 224 -3.78 -10.63 9.25
CA GLY A 224 -4.25 -10.25 10.58
C GLY A 224 -5.02 -8.93 10.61
N LEU A 225 -4.70 -7.96 9.73
CA LEU A 225 -5.47 -6.70 9.61
C LEU A 225 -6.91 -6.92 9.12
N SER A 226 -7.18 -8.04 8.45
CA SER A 226 -8.51 -8.38 7.93
C SER A 226 -9.38 -9.11 8.96
N VAL A 227 -8.81 -9.44 10.14
CA VAL A 227 -9.48 -10.15 11.23
C VAL A 227 -9.94 -9.16 12.28
N ASN A 228 -11.22 -9.23 12.64
CA ASN A 228 -11.79 -8.48 13.76
C ASN A 228 -12.69 -9.41 14.59
N LYS A 229 -12.56 -9.37 15.92
CA LYS A 229 -13.29 -10.26 16.86
C LYS A 229 -13.19 -11.74 16.46
N ASN A 230 -11.98 -12.20 16.13
CA ASN A 230 -11.67 -13.55 15.65
C ASN A 230 -12.47 -14.01 14.41
N LYS A 231 -12.83 -13.09 13.53
CA LYS A 231 -13.48 -13.40 12.24
C LYS A 231 -12.89 -12.57 11.12
N PHE A 232 -12.73 -13.14 9.93
CA PHE A 232 -12.41 -12.37 8.74
C PHE A 232 -13.58 -11.46 8.34
N GLN A 233 -13.34 -10.15 8.32
CA GLN A 233 -14.32 -9.14 7.87
C GLN A 233 -14.21 -8.85 6.37
N THR A 234 -13.02 -9.05 5.81
CA THR A 234 -12.72 -8.88 4.39
C THR A 234 -11.77 -9.98 3.93
N ILE A 235 -11.77 -10.28 2.63
CA ILE A 235 -10.84 -11.25 2.04
C ILE A 235 -9.48 -10.57 1.87
N PRO A 236 -8.39 -11.03 2.51
CA PRO A 236 -7.08 -10.40 2.37
C PRO A 236 -6.62 -10.42 0.91
N LEU A 237 -6.08 -9.31 0.40
CA LEU A 237 -5.71 -9.18 -1.03
C LEU A 237 -4.83 -10.33 -1.56
N ARG A 238 -3.94 -10.86 -0.73
CA ARG A 238 -3.00 -11.93 -1.12
C ARG A 238 -3.43 -13.32 -0.63
N SER A 239 -4.65 -13.48 -0.12
CA SER A 239 -5.08 -14.79 0.36
C SER A 239 -5.34 -15.77 -0.77
N TYR A 240 -5.22 -17.06 -0.48
CA TYR A 240 -5.59 -18.16 -1.38
C TYR A 240 -7.05 -18.09 -1.82
N ALA A 241 -7.93 -17.55 -0.98
CA ALA A 241 -9.32 -17.24 -1.29
C ALA A 241 -9.54 -16.19 -2.40
N ASN A 242 -8.47 -15.62 -2.99
CA ASN A 242 -8.52 -14.81 -4.22
C ASN A 242 -8.04 -15.58 -5.46
N GLY A 243 -7.98 -16.92 -5.42
CA GLY A 243 -7.52 -17.74 -6.53
C GLY A 243 -6.01 -17.65 -6.77
N LEU A 244 -5.25 -17.26 -5.73
CA LEU A 244 -3.79 -17.13 -5.79
C LEU A 244 -3.06 -18.45 -5.49
N TRP A 245 -3.80 -19.49 -5.11
CA TRP A 245 -3.27 -20.83 -4.89
C TRP A 245 -4.16 -21.85 -5.56
N ILE A 246 -3.55 -22.69 -6.39
CA ILE A 246 -4.22 -23.68 -7.23
C ILE A 246 -4.06 -25.11 -6.68
N GLY A 247 -3.43 -25.26 -5.52
CA GLY A 247 -3.08 -26.55 -4.91
C GLY A 247 -1.57 -26.76 -4.81
N GLU A 248 -1.19 -27.96 -4.36
CA GLU A 248 0.20 -28.40 -4.36
C GLU A 248 0.72 -28.54 -5.80
N VAL A 249 2.03 -28.39 -5.98
CA VAL A 249 2.67 -28.57 -7.28
C VAL A 249 2.57 -30.05 -7.68
N PRO A 250 1.94 -30.40 -8.82
CA PRO A 250 1.84 -31.77 -9.31
C PRO A 250 3.23 -32.42 -9.40
N LEU A 251 3.31 -33.73 -9.20
CA LEU A 251 4.58 -34.48 -9.22
C LEU A 251 5.33 -34.27 -10.54
N GLU A 252 4.59 -34.16 -11.63
CA GLU A 252 5.11 -33.93 -12.98
C GLU A 252 5.74 -32.55 -13.16
N LEU A 253 5.40 -31.59 -12.29
CA LEU A 253 5.95 -30.23 -12.28
C LEU A 253 6.90 -30.00 -11.10
N GLN A 254 7.20 -31.04 -10.31
CA GLN A 254 8.24 -30.98 -9.30
C GLN A 254 9.62 -31.06 -9.98
N ASP A 255 10.62 -30.43 -9.34
CA ASP A 255 12.02 -30.43 -9.79
C ASP A 255 12.29 -29.87 -11.20
N LEU A 256 11.35 -29.08 -11.75
CA LEU A 256 11.61 -28.32 -12.96
C LEU A 256 12.79 -27.37 -12.75
N THR A 257 13.68 -27.33 -13.73
CA THR A 257 14.71 -26.29 -13.76
C THR A 257 14.06 -24.92 -13.87
N PHE A 258 14.75 -23.89 -13.40
CA PHE A 258 14.29 -22.51 -13.54
C PHE A 258 13.86 -22.17 -14.98
N LEU A 259 14.58 -22.68 -15.99
CA LEU A 259 14.22 -22.47 -17.39
C LEU A 259 12.90 -23.15 -17.77
N GLU A 260 12.67 -24.39 -17.33
CA GLU A 260 11.43 -25.13 -17.58
C GLU A 260 10.24 -24.49 -16.88
N GLU A 261 10.39 -24.04 -15.62
CA GLU A 261 9.36 -23.27 -14.91
C GLU A 261 8.94 -22.03 -15.71
N GLN A 262 9.90 -21.28 -16.28
CA GLN A 262 9.59 -20.11 -17.11
C GLN A 262 8.86 -20.48 -18.41
N CYS A 263 9.11 -21.67 -18.97
CA CYS A 263 8.43 -22.14 -20.18
C CYS A 263 6.95 -22.47 -19.94
N ILE A 264 6.61 -23.03 -18.76
CA ILE A 264 5.25 -23.44 -18.39
C ILE A 264 4.46 -22.37 -17.64
N ALA A 265 5.11 -21.38 -17.03
CA ALA A 265 4.43 -20.34 -16.29
C ALA A 265 3.42 -19.59 -17.19
N ARG A 266 2.17 -19.48 -16.72
CA ARG A 266 1.09 -18.70 -17.39
C ARG A 266 1.46 -17.23 -17.63
N ALA A 267 2.41 -16.71 -16.87
CA ALA A 267 2.93 -15.37 -17.01
C ALA A 267 4.36 -15.45 -17.54
N ARG A 268 4.53 -15.51 -18.86
CA ARG A 268 5.85 -15.40 -19.48
C ARG A 268 6.38 -13.98 -19.26
N ALA A 269 7.65 -13.85 -18.88
CA ALA A 269 8.37 -12.60 -19.09
C ALA A 269 8.35 -12.31 -20.59
N THR A 270 7.44 -11.44 -21.02
CA THR A 270 7.24 -11.16 -22.45
C THR A 270 8.34 -10.27 -22.98
N ARG A 271 8.95 -9.44 -22.11
CA ARG A 271 10.08 -8.56 -22.46
C ARG A 271 11.02 -8.40 -21.28
N CYS A 272 12.28 -8.77 -21.48
CA CYS A 272 13.39 -8.35 -20.64
C CYS A 272 14.10 -7.20 -21.35
N MET A 273 14.09 -6.01 -20.75
CA MET A 273 14.84 -4.87 -21.27
C MET A 273 16.10 -4.69 -20.44
N TYR A 274 17.26 -4.81 -21.06
CA TYR A 274 18.55 -4.57 -20.43
C TYR A 274 19.15 -3.28 -20.97
N LYS A 275 19.62 -2.43 -20.07
CA LYS A 275 20.48 -1.30 -20.42
C LYS A 275 21.89 -1.64 -19.94
N ILE A 276 22.81 -1.72 -20.89
CA ILE A 276 24.23 -1.93 -20.59
C ILE A 276 24.83 -0.56 -20.31
N HIS A 277 25.43 -0.41 -19.14
CA HIS A 277 26.14 0.79 -18.72
C HIS A 277 27.62 0.47 -18.56
N LEU A 278 28.49 1.37 -19.04
CA LEU A 278 29.91 1.33 -18.70
C LEU A 278 30.05 1.89 -17.28
N GLY A 279 30.49 1.06 -16.34
CA GLY A 279 30.74 1.47 -14.97
C GLY A 279 31.98 2.35 -14.83
N PRO A 280 32.20 2.99 -13.66
CA PRO A 280 33.33 3.89 -13.42
C PRO A 280 34.71 3.25 -13.64
N THR A 281 34.79 1.92 -13.49
CA THR A 281 36.01 1.12 -13.69
C THR A 281 36.17 0.60 -15.13
N GLY A 282 35.29 1.00 -16.06
CA GLY A 282 35.26 0.48 -17.43
C GLY A 282 34.58 -0.89 -17.59
N GLN A 283 34.10 -1.49 -16.49
CA GLN A 283 33.36 -2.76 -16.54
C GLN A 283 31.92 -2.54 -17.00
N LEU A 284 31.44 -3.37 -17.92
CA LEU A 284 30.04 -3.32 -18.38
C LEU A 284 29.13 -3.91 -17.30
N ALA A 285 28.22 -3.10 -16.76
CA ALA A 285 27.18 -3.54 -15.84
C ALA A 285 25.83 -3.55 -16.59
N ALA A 286 25.11 -4.67 -16.52
CA ALA A 286 23.77 -4.78 -17.07
C ALA A 286 22.73 -4.52 -15.98
N ARG A 287 21.84 -3.55 -16.20
CA ARG A 287 20.67 -3.35 -15.35
C ARG A 287 19.42 -3.63 -16.19
N GLY A 288 18.60 -4.56 -15.72
CA GLY A 288 17.40 -5.00 -16.45
C GLY A 288 16.11 -4.77 -15.68
N ASN A 289 15.02 -4.52 -16.41
CA ASN A 289 13.67 -4.66 -15.89
C ASN A 289 13.00 -5.86 -16.56
N VAL A 290 12.36 -6.71 -15.76
CA VAL A 290 11.53 -7.81 -16.26
C VAL A 290 10.09 -7.34 -16.27
N CYS A 291 9.48 -7.27 -17.45
CA CYS A 291 8.06 -7.00 -17.59
C CYS A 291 7.32 -8.34 -17.73
N ILE A 292 6.59 -8.71 -16.69
CA ILE A 292 5.72 -9.88 -16.68
C ILE A 292 4.33 -9.41 -17.10
N LEU A 293 3.85 -9.86 -18.25
CA LEU A 293 2.47 -9.63 -18.69
C LEU A 293 1.65 -10.86 -18.30
N PRO A 294 0.54 -10.72 -17.56
CA PRO A 294 -0.39 -11.83 -17.41
C PRO A 294 -0.98 -12.17 -18.78
N GLN A 295 -0.94 -13.43 -19.20
CA GLN A 295 -1.70 -13.85 -20.38
C GLN A 295 -3.20 -13.81 -20.05
N ASP A 296 -3.97 -13.21 -20.94
CA ASP A 296 -5.42 -13.37 -20.96
C ASP A 296 -5.72 -14.81 -21.38
N THR A 297 -6.33 -15.59 -20.48
CA THR A 297 -6.67 -16.99 -20.73
C THR A 297 -8.12 -17.18 -21.15
N SER A 298 -8.87 -16.09 -21.41
CA SER A 298 -10.22 -16.19 -21.96
C SER A 298 -10.27 -16.90 -23.32
N SER A 299 -9.13 -17.06 -24.00
CA SER A 299 -9.03 -17.80 -25.27
C SER A 299 -8.74 -19.30 -25.12
N PHE A 300 -8.49 -19.81 -23.91
CA PHE A 300 -8.17 -21.22 -23.65
C PHE A 300 -9.23 -21.95 -22.81
N LEU A 301 -10.29 -21.25 -22.39
CA LEU A 301 -11.49 -21.79 -21.73
C LEU A 301 -12.68 -21.63 -22.67
#